data_AF-A0A1B9HVN2-F1
#
_entry.id   AF-A0A1B9HVN2-F1
#
_cell.length_a   1.000
_cell.length_b   1.000
_cell.length_c   1.000
_cell.angle_alpha   90.00
_cell.angle_beta   90.00
_cell.angle_gamma   90.00
#
_symmetry.space_group_name_H-M   'P 1'
#
loop_
_entity.id
_entity.type
_entity.pdbx_description
1 polymer ?
#
loop_
_entity_poly.entity_id
_entity_poly.type
_entity_poly.pdbx_seq_one_letter_code
_entity_poly.pdbx_strand_id
1 'polypeptide(L)'
;MSLIERLTDILSIQISQYAPINLNVPTTPILQISKFIHHVTTTPIHPIYFPYLRFGVLHAIRVTTVWANLTKGKNQNGSESGSGRLVDLFGYLVLAWGGSTVISIILNQPPSWLISTTPWIIYILIYILLILTGLSKYFIKNCPKIIFNLIGSFIDCITRGITITSIGTLISSSSIFLNENENENENEKDLNLWTYCLLSGLAISSGGLIISTLGLNENEWKLNTPNLLKGGFLNTLDFWGSSLIGLLWLILTNQNQNQNSNLNHFSKFLNYYLPDEFKISISEFEGKEKKIIDISHARAICVLVLGFLLATKAIIMTFKNDGLEKKKKRVNKLDKKETLFLDEKKEIPSKVVKTPVKIKEGNNKVTPRKSPRAKSK
;
A
#
# COMPACT_ATOMS: atom_id res chain seq x y z
N MET A 1 12.27 16.15 -33.69
CA MET A 1 12.16 16.26 -32.22
C MET A 1 10.89 15.56 -31.80
N SER A 2 10.99 14.53 -30.95
CA SER A 2 9.82 13.75 -30.54
C SER A 2 8.94 14.58 -29.59
N LEU A 3 7.64 14.27 -29.54
CA LEU A 3 6.72 14.93 -28.62
C LEU A 3 7.14 14.76 -27.16
N ILE A 4 7.87 13.69 -26.85
CA ILE A 4 8.45 13.40 -25.53
C ILE A 4 9.57 14.40 -25.21
N GLU A 5 10.50 14.65 -26.12
CA GLU A 5 11.59 15.62 -25.93
C GLU A 5 11.06 17.03 -25.65
N ARG A 6 10.03 17.45 -26.41
CA ARG A 6 9.42 18.77 -26.21
C ARG A 6 8.69 18.88 -24.87
N LEU A 7 8.07 17.80 -24.40
CA LEU A 7 7.43 17.75 -23.09
C LEU A 7 8.45 17.76 -21.94
N THR A 8 9.58 17.06 -22.10
CA THR A 8 10.67 17.07 -21.11
C THR A 8 11.30 18.46 -21.00
N ASP A 9 11.47 19.17 -22.11
CA ASP A 9 12.04 20.53 -22.09
C ASP A 9 11.10 21.53 -21.41
N ILE A 10 9.80 21.49 -21.74
CA ILE A 10 8.80 22.37 -21.11
C ILE A 10 8.70 22.08 -19.60
N LEU A 11 8.66 20.81 -19.21
CA LEU A 11 8.64 20.43 -17.80
C LEU A 11 9.90 20.87 -17.07
N SER A 12 11.09 20.69 -17.67
CA SER A 12 12.37 21.12 -17.12
C SER A 12 12.40 22.63 -16.86
N ILE A 13 11.98 23.42 -17.85
CA ILE A 13 11.91 24.89 -17.74
C ILE A 13 10.94 25.30 -16.62
N GLN A 14 9.73 24.75 -16.57
CA GLN A 14 8.77 25.13 -15.53
C GLN A 14 9.22 24.69 -14.13
N ILE A 15 9.78 23.48 -14.00
CA ILE A 15 10.30 23.00 -12.71
C ILE A 15 11.42 23.92 -12.21
N SER A 16 12.32 24.37 -13.10
CA SER A 16 13.42 25.29 -12.75
C SER A 16 12.96 26.67 -12.26
N GLN A 17 11.76 27.12 -12.67
CA GLN A 17 11.20 28.40 -12.26
C GLN A 17 10.53 28.33 -10.88
N TYR A 18 9.84 27.23 -10.58
CA TYR A 18 9.10 27.07 -9.31
C TYR A 18 9.94 26.51 -8.17
N ALA A 19 11.11 25.95 -8.48
CA ALA A 19 12.11 25.62 -7.50
C ALA A 19 13.47 26.01 -8.09
N PRO A 20 14.19 27.01 -7.54
CA PRO A 20 15.56 27.33 -7.94
C PRO A 20 16.49 26.21 -7.46
N ILE A 21 16.27 25.02 -7.99
CA ILE A 21 17.18 23.91 -7.86
C ILE A 21 18.20 24.16 -8.96
N ASN A 22 19.32 24.80 -8.62
CA ASN A 22 20.54 24.75 -9.41
C ASN A 22 21.05 23.29 -9.40
N LEU A 23 20.31 22.39 -10.05
CA LEU A 23 20.81 21.08 -10.41
C LEU A 23 21.79 21.34 -11.55
N ASN A 24 23.09 21.28 -11.27
CA ASN A 24 23.99 20.62 -12.20
C ASN A 24 23.39 19.23 -12.39
N VAL A 25 22.52 19.09 -13.40
CA VAL A 25 21.72 17.90 -13.64
C VAL A 25 22.73 16.79 -13.92
N PRO A 26 22.94 15.86 -12.99
CA PRO A 26 23.76 14.71 -13.31
C PRO A 26 23.06 14.01 -14.46
N THR A 27 23.82 13.66 -15.49
CA THR A 27 23.29 13.06 -16.73
C THR A 27 22.56 11.74 -16.49
N THR A 28 22.65 11.17 -15.28
CA THR A 28 22.14 9.85 -14.91
C THR A 28 20.81 9.98 -14.14
N PRO A 29 19.67 9.52 -14.71
CA PRO A 29 18.36 9.64 -14.06
C PRO A 29 18.27 9.00 -12.67
N ILE A 30 19.03 7.93 -12.43
CA ILE A 30 19.02 7.20 -11.15
C ILE A 30 19.59 8.07 -10.01
N LEU A 31 20.63 8.86 -10.26
CA LEU A 31 21.21 9.75 -9.23
C LEU A 31 20.21 10.85 -8.82
N GLN A 32 19.43 11.36 -9.78
CA GLN A 32 18.37 12.34 -9.49
C GLN A 32 17.27 11.72 -8.62
N ILE A 33 16.86 10.49 -8.94
CA ILE A 33 15.86 9.75 -8.17
C ILE A 33 16.38 9.44 -6.77
N SER A 34 17.65 9.06 -6.63
CA SER A 34 18.29 8.83 -5.34
C SER A 34 18.30 10.09 -4.47
N LYS A 35 18.74 11.23 -5.04
CA LYS A 35 18.70 12.54 -4.37
C LYS A 35 17.28 12.94 -3.98
N PHE A 36 16.30 12.70 -4.85
CA PHE A 36 14.89 12.98 -4.58
C PHE A 36 14.36 12.13 -3.43
N ILE A 37 14.59 10.82 -3.44
CA ILE A 37 14.22 9.91 -2.36
C ILE A 37 14.86 10.37 -1.06
N HIS A 38 16.17 10.65 -1.07
CA HIS A 38 16.89 11.14 0.09
C HIS A 38 16.26 12.43 0.64
N HIS A 39 16.00 13.40 -0.23
CA HIS A 39 15.35 14.66 0.14
C HIS A 39 13.97 14.45 0.77
N VAL A 40 13.12 13.60 0.18
CA VAL A 40 11.79 13.28 0.73
C VAL A 40 11.88 12.60 2.10
N THR A 41 12.90 11.77 2.32
CA THR A 41 13.08 11.05 3.60
C THR A 41 13.74 11.84 4.71
N THR A 42 14.50 12.89 4.39
CA THR A 42 15.32 13.60 5.37
C THR A 42 14.87 15.02 5.65
N THR A 43 14.06 15.62 4.76
CA THR A 43 13.63 17.00 4.95
C THR A 43 12.24 17.09 5.58
N PRO A 44 12.04 18.01 6.54
CA PRO A 44 10.72 18.31 7.06
C PRO A 44 9.88 19.03 6.00
N ILE A 45 8.55 19.04 6.18
CA ILE A 45 7.66 19.90 5.39
C ILE A 45 8.00 21.37 5.66
N HIS A 46 8.08 21.74 6.93
CA HIS A 46 8.44 23.10 7.33
C HIS A 46 9.31 23.04 8.60
N PRO A 47 10.48 23.71 8.64
CA PRO A 47 11.43 23.56 9.75
C PRO A 47 10.88 23.98 11.12
N ILE A 48 9.97 24.97 11.16
CA ILE A 48 9.41 25.51 12.42
C ILE A 48 7.97 25.03 12.66
N TYR A 49 7.02 25.38 11.79
CA TYR A 49 5.59 25.11 12.01
C TYR A 49 5.15 23.65 11.83
N PHE A 50 5.87 22.86 11.03
CA PHE A 50 5.51 21.46 10.80
C PHE A 50 6.78 20.62 10.58
N PRO A 51 7.58 20.39 11.65
CA PRO A 51 8.92 19.77 11.59
C PRO A 51 8.86 18.25 11.41
N TYR A 52 7.90 17.77 10.62
CA TYR A 52 7.69 16.36 10.32
C TYR A 52 8.20 16.03 8.92
N LEU A 53 8.83 14.87 8.79
CA LEU A 53 9.40 14.40 7.53
C LEU A 53 8.32 14.29 6.44
N ARG A 54 8.64 14.80 5.25
CA ARG A 54 7.74 14.78 4.08
C ARG A 54 7.27 13.38 3.74
N PHE A 55 8.17 12.40 3.87
CA PHE A 55 7.89 10.99 3.69
C PHE A 55 6.64 10.50 4.44
N GLY A 56 6.57 10.76 5.76
CA GLY A 56 5.46 10.27 6.59
C GLY A 56 4.12 10.90 6.19
N VAL A 57 4.16 12.16 5.78
CA VAL A 57 2.97 12.92 5.38
C VAL A 57 2.48 12.49 4.00
N LEU A 58 3.38 12.29 3.03
CA LEU A 58 3.03 11.76 1.72
C LEU A 58 2.38 10.37 1.83
N HIS A 59 2.94 9.51 2.67
CA HIS A 59 2.36 8.20 2.94
C HIS A 59 0.97 8.32 3.59
N ALA A 60 0.83 9.16 4.63
CA ALA A 60 -0.45 9.37 5.29
C ALA A 60 -1.52 9.87 4.30
N ILE A 61 -1.22 10.90 3.50
CA ILE A 61 -2.13 11.43 2.46
C ILE A 61 -2.57 10.30 1.53
N ARG A 62 -1.59 9.53 1.04
CA ARG A 62 -1.86 8.44 0.12
C ARG A 62 -2.76 7.38 0.74
N VAL A 63 -2.43 6.87 1.92
CA VAL A 63 -3.26 5.87 2.61
C VAL A 63 -4.65 6.41 2.92
N THR A 64 -4.78 7.69 3.30
CA THR A 64 -6.10 8.28 3.54
C THR A 64 -6.95 8.32 2.27
N THR A 65 -6.37 8.63 1.11
CA THR A 65 -7.11 8.57 -0.16
C THR A 65 -7.51 7.15 -0.55
N VAL A 66 -6.64 6.15 -0.28
CA VAL A 66 -6.97 4.74 -0.50
C VAL A 66 -8.11 4.32 0.43
N TRP A 67 -8.03 4.68 1.71
CA TRP A 67 -9.07 4.42 2.71
C TRP A 67 -10.42 5.01 2.28
N ALA A 68 -10.44 6.29 1.91
CA ALA A 68 -11.65 6.97 1.42
C ALA A 68 -12.26 6.29 0.18
N ASN A 69 -11.44 5.69 -0.68
CA ASN A 69 -11.93 4.92 -1.82
C ASN A 69 -12.46 3.54 -1.40
N LEU A 70 -11.83 2.87 -0.43
CA LEU A 70 -12.26 1.57 0.11
C LEU A 70 -13.57 1.67 0.90
N THR A 71 -13.81 2.81 1.55
CA THR A 71 -15.04 3.09 2.31
C THR A 71 -16.05 3.91 1.51
N LYS A 72 -15.82 4.11 0.21
CA LYS A 72 -16.75 4.80 -0.68
C LYS A 72 -18.07 4.03 -0.76
N GLY A 73 -19.15 4.63 -0.27
CA GLY A 73 -20.48 4.01 -0.23
C GLY A 73 -20.87 3.47 1.15
N LYS A 74 -19.96 3.48 2.13
CA LYS A 74 -20.34 3.46 3.54
C LYS A 74 -21.30 4.63 3.78
N ASN A 75 -22.47 4.37 4.38
CA ASN A 75 -23.59 5.32 4.45
C ASN A 75 -23.19 6.64 5.16
N GLN A 76 -22.59 7.58 4.42
CA GLN A 76 -22.32 8.94 4.86
C GLN A 76 -23.60 9.80 4.89
N ASN A 77 -24.73 9.27 4.41
CA ASN A 77 -25.99 9.99 4.23
C ASN A 77 -26.88 9.98 5.50
N GLY A 78 -26.31 9.94 6.70
CA GLY A 78 -27.08 10.13 7.94
C GLY A 78 -27.97 8.95 8.36
N SER A 79 -27.76 7.75 7.80
CA SER A 79 -28.31 6.54 8.42
C SER A 79 -27.63 6.35 9.76
N GLU A 80 -28.42 6.26 10.84
CA GLU A 80 -27.95 6.00 12.21
C GLU A 80 -27.09 4.72 12.34
N SER A 81 -27.06 3.87 11.31
CA SER A 81 -26.23 2.66 11.22
C SER A 81 -24.82 2.86 10.62
N GLY A 82 -24.39 4.08 10.30
CA GLY A 82 -23.02 4.33 9.83
C GLY A 82 -21.99 3.99 10.91
N SER A 83 -20.90 3.30 10.56
CA SER A 83 -19.82 3.02 11.52
C SER A 83 -19.33 4.33 12.16
N GLY A 84 -19.24 4.38 13.49
CA GLY A 84 -18.79 5.57 14.20
C GLY A 84 -17.43 6.09 13.70
N ARG A 85 -17.19 7.39 13.80
CA ARG A 85 -15.94 8.02 13.29
C ARG A 85 -14.66 7.44 13.88
N LEU A 86 -14.71 6.97 15.13
CA LEU A 86 -13.59 6.30 15.79
C LEU A 86 -13.31 4.93 15.18
N VAL A 87 -14.36 4.20 14.78
CA VAL A 87 -14.24 2.91 14.09
C VAL A 87 -13.61 3.11 12.70
N ASP A 88 -14.01 4.16 11.99
CA ASP A 88 -13.41 4.51 10.70
C ASP A 88 -11.94 4.95 10.85
N LEU A 89 -11.63 5.77 11.85
CA LEU A 89 -10.26 6.17 12.18
C LEU A 89 -9.41 4.94 12.53
N PHE A 90 -9.92 4.03 13.35
CA PHE A 90 -9.22 2.79 13.70
C PHE A 90 -8.91 1.95 12.46
N GLY A 91 -9.89 1.75 11.56
CA GLY A 91 -9.66 1.06 10.29
C GLY A 91 -8.59 1.73 9.42
N TYR A 92 -8.61 3.05 9.33
CA TYR A 92 -7.55 3.80 8.64
C TYR A 92 -6.17 3.60 9.28
N LEU A 93 -6.05 3.66 10.62
CA LEU A 93 -4.78 3.47 11.31
C LEU A 93 -4.24 2.03 11.15
N VAL A 94 -5.12 1.02 11.17
CA VAL A 94 -4.73 -0.36 10.88
C VAL A 94 -4.21 -0.51 9.45
N LEU A 95 -4.85 0.15 8.47
CA LEU A 95 -4.36 0.14 7.10
C LEU A 95 -2.98 0.81 6.98
N ALA A 96 -2.80 1.94 7.65
CA ALA A 96 -1.58 2.74 7.63
C ALA A 96 -0.39 2.05 8.31
N TRP A 97 -0.59 1.44 9.47
CA TRP A 97 0.50 0.92 10.31
C TRP A 97 0.56 -0.60 10.38
N GLY A 98 -0.38 -1.32 9.75
CA GLY A 98 -0.46 -2.78 9.85
C GLY A 98 0.80 -3.49 9.37
N GLY A 99 1.45 -2.97 8.33
CA GLY A 99 2.72 -3.46 7.82
C GLY A 99 3.84 -3.45 8.86
N SER A 100 4.17 -2.26 9.38
CA SER A 100 5.22 -2.11 10.40
C SER A 100 4.85 -2.82 11.70
N THR A 101 3.58 -2.82 12.08
CA THR A 101 3.11 -3.49 13.32
C THR A 101 3.36 -5.00 13.25
N VAL A 102 2.99 -5.65 12.15
CA VAL A 102 3.20 -7.10 11.98
C VAL A 102 4.69 -7.43 11.96
N ILE A 103 5.51 -6.65 11.26
CA ILE A 103 6.96 -6.89 11.21
C ILE A 103 7.61 -6.70 12.58
N SER A 104 7.25 -5.64 13.31
CA SER A 104 7.76 -5.40 14.66
C SER A 104 7.39 -6.56 15.60
N ILE A 105 6.15 -7.06 15.55
CA ILE A 105 5.73 -8.23 16.35
C ILE A 105 6.56 -9.47 16.00
N ILE A 106 6.73 -9.78 14.70
CA ILE A 106 7.51 -10.93 14.25
C ILE A 106 8.97 -10.84 14.69
N LEU A 107 9.55 -9.63 14.65
CA LEU A 107 10.94 -9.37 15.05
C LEU A 107 11.11 -9.13 16.55
N ASN A 108 10.06 -9.34 17.36
CA ASN A 108 10.05 -9.08 18.80
C ASN A 108 10.55 -7.67 19.16
N GLN A 109 10.05 -6.67 18.42
CA GLN A 109 10.35 -5.25 18.58
C GLN A 109 9.05 -4.47 18.85
N PRO A 110 9.12 -3.35 19.57
CA PRO A 110 7.96 -2.48 19.71
C PRO A 110 7.65 -1.77 18.38
N PRO A 111 6.38 -1.78 17.91
CA PRO A 111 5.95 -0.96 16.78
C PRO A 111 6.30 0.52 16.94
N SER A 112 6.72 1.17 15.86
CA SER A 112 7.19 2.58 15.88
C SER A 112 6.16 3.57 16.40
N TRP A 113 4.86 3.32 16.18
CA TRP A 113 3.78 4.16 16.68
C TRP A 113 3.56 4.05 18.20
N LEU A 114 4.09 3.02 18.86
CA LEU A 114 4.08 2.93 20.33
C LEU A 114 5.21 3.73 20.98
N ILE A 115 6.35 3.83 20.30
CA ILE A 115 7.56 4.49 20.83
C ILE A 115 7.74 5.93 20.33
N SER A 116 6.95 6.36 19.35
CA SER A 116 7.00 7.71 18.78
C SER A 116 5.61 8.32 18.68
N THR A 117 5.48 9.58 19.10
CA THR A 117 4.25 10.38 18.92
C THR A 117 4.09 10.88 17.49
N THR A 118 5.15 10.87 16.68
CA THR A 118 5.15 11.40 15.31
C THR A 118 4.08 10.77 14.40
N PRO A 119 3.92 9.43 14.32
CA PRO A 119 2.87 8.83 13.51
C PRO A 119 1.47 9.25 13.97
N TRP A 120 1.23 9.35 15.28
CA TRP A 120 -0.07 9.78 15.81
C TRP A 120 -0.45 11.17 15.33
N ILE A 121 0.50 12.12 15.40
CA ILE A 121 0.25 13.50 14.98
C ILE A 121 0.01 13.57 13.47
N ILE A 122 0.90 12.98 12.67
CA ILE A 122 0.81 13.05 11.20
C ILE A 122 -0.47 12.38 10.70
N TYR A 123 -0.73 11.13 11.09
CA TYR A 123 -1.79 10.34 10.46
C TYR A 123 -3.18 10.80 10.90
N ILE A 124 -3.37 11.18 12.18
CA ILE A 124 -4.65 11.70 12.66
C ILE A 124 -4.92 13.06 12.03
N LEU A 125 -3.94 13.97 11.98
CA LEU A 125 -4.13 15.29 11.39
C LEU A 125 -4.50 15.19 9.91
N ILE A 126 -3.81 14.35 9.15
CA ILE A 126 -4.12 14.11 7.73
C ILE A 126 -5.48 13.44 7.55
N TYR A 127 -5.85 12.49 8.41
CA TYR A 127 -7.18 11.89 8.40
C TYR A 127 -8.28 12.93 8.63
N ILE A 128 -8.15 13.75 9.68
CA ILE A 128 -9.09 14.84 9.99
C ILE A 128 -9.18 15.78 8.79
N LEU A 129 -8.04 16.22 8.26
CA LEU A 129 -7.98 17.15 7.15
C LEU A 129 -8.59 16.59 5.87
N LEU A 130 -8.39 15.32 5.52
CA LEU A 130 -8.81 14.76 4.23
C LEU A 130 -10.17 14.05 4.27
N ILE A 131 -10.51 13.38 5.37
CA ILE A 131 -11.77 12.64 5.52
C ILE A 131 -12.86 13.58 6.01
N LEU A 132 -12.65 14.30 7.11
CA LEU A 132 -13.72 15.08 7.73
C LEU A 132 -14.11 16.31 6.91
N THR A 133 -13.17 16.93 6.18
CA THR A 133 -13.48 18.04 5.25
C THR A 133 -14.09 17.55 3.93
N GLY A 134 -14.03 16.24 3.64
CA GLY A 134 -14.45 15.68 2.37
C GLY A 134 -13.46 15.88 1.21
N LEU A 135 -12.25 16.39 1.46
CA LEU A 135 -11.27 16.65 0.39
C LEU A 135 -10.82 15.37 -0.34
N SER A 136 -10.65 14.26 0.38
CA SER A 136 -10.36 12.95 -0.23
C SER A 136 -11.46 12.50 -1.22
N LYS A 137 -12.73 12.66 -0.81
CA LYS A 137 -13.90 12.36 -1.65
C LYS A 137 -13.95 13.26 -2.88
N TYR A 138 -13.58 14.54 -2.72
CA TYR A 138 -13.44 15.48 -3.82
C TYR A 138 -12.38 15.01 -4.83
N PHE A 139 -11.17 14.65 -4.38
CA PHE A 139 -10.12 14.16 -5.27
C PHE A 139 -10.52 12.87 -5.99
N ILE A 140 -11.08 11.88 -5.28
CA ILE A 140 -11.52 10.62 -5.88
C ILE A 140 -12.62 10.83 -6.93
N LYS A 141 -13.48 11.84 -6.77
CA LYS A 141 -14.57 12.13 -7.70
C LYS A 141 -14.09 12.91 -8.93
N ASN A 142 -13.23 13.90 -8.74
CA ASN A 142 -12.91 14.88 -9.80
C ASN A 142 -11.61 14.58 -10.53
N CYS A 143 -10.65 13.86 -9.92
CA CYS A 143 -9.39 13.54 -10.59
C CYS A 143 -9.60 12.41 -11.62
N PRO A 144 -9.00 12.51 -12.83
CA PRO A 144 -8.99 11.41 -13.78
C PRO A 144 -8.38 10.15 -13.15
N LYS A 145 -9.13 9.04 -13.15
CA LYS A 145 -8.75 7.78 -12.48
C LYS A 145 -7.33 7.34 -12.82
N ILE A 146 -6.94 7.41 -14.11
CA ILE A 146 -5.62 6.97 -14.57
C ILE A 146 -4.48 7.82 -13.99
N ILE A 147 -4.61 9.15 -14.04
CA ILE A 147 -3.59 10.08 -13.53
C ILE A 147 -3.47 9.91 -12.01
N PHE A 148 -4.61 9.86 -11.33
CA PHE A 148 -4.66 9.70 -9.88
C PHE A 148 -4.03 8.38 -9.42
N ASN A 149 -4.34 7.27 -10.10
CA ASN A 149 -3.77 5.97 -9.78
C ASN A 149 -2.27 5.89 -10.09
N LEU A 150 -1.83 6.54 -11.17
CA LEU A 150 -0.42 6.55 -11.59
C LEU A 150 0.44 7.38 -10.61
N ILE A 151 0.01 8.59 -10.25
CA ILE A 151 0.68 9.39 -9.22
C ILE A 151 0.68 8.65 -7.89
N GLY A 152 -0.47 8.09 -7.49
CA GLY A 152 -0.58 7.28 -6.28
C GLY A 152 0.38 6.08 -6.27
N SER A 153 0.57 5.42 -7.42
CA SER A 153 1.48 4.28 -7.54
C SER A 153 2.96 4.67 -7.36
N PHE A 154 3.36 5.88 -7.77
CA PHE A 154 4.71 6.38 -7.54
C PHE A 154 4.94 6.76 -6.07
N ILE A 155 3.95 7.38 -5.42
CA ILE A 155 4.03 7.64 -3.97
C ILE A 155 4.09 6.32 -3.19
N ASP A 156 3.27 5.34 -3.58
CA ASP A 156 3.28 4.00 -3.00
C ASP A 156 4.65 3.33 -3.20
N CYS A 157 5.27 3.43 -4.38
CA CYS A 157 6.56 2.77 -4.62
C CYS A 157 7.71 3.38 -3.82
N ILE A 158 7.73 4.71 -3.65
CA ILE A 158 8.72 5.38 -2.79
C ILE A 158 8.55 4.91 -1.35
N THR A 159 7.31 4.98 -0.84
CA THR A 159 7.03 4.64 0.56
C THR A 159 7.31 3.18 0.87
N ARG A 160 6.82 2.27 0.03
CA ARG A 160 7.03 0.83 0.17
C ARG A 160 8.49 0.43 -0.08
N GLY A 161 9.16 1.04 -1.07
CA GLY A 161 10.56 0.76 -1.37
C GLY A 161 11.47 1.12 -0.20
N ILE A 162 11.27 2.29 0.43
CA ILE A 162 12.01 2.67 1.64
C ILE A 162 11.76 1.66 2.77
N THR A 163 10.50 1.29 3.01
CA THR A 163 10.16 0.25 4.00
C THR A 163 10.91 -1.05 3.73
N ILE A 164 10.88 -1.57 2.51
CA ILE A 164 11.58 -2.81 2.13
C ILE A 164 13.07 -2.68 2.43
N THR A 165 13.73 -1.62 1.94
CA THR A 165 15.19 -1.43 2.16
C THR A 165 15.59 -1.22 3.62
N SER A 166 14.64 -0.85 4.50
CA SER A 166 14.88 -0.69 5.93
C SER A 166 14.78 -2.00 6.73
N ILE A 167 14.23 -3.08 6.14
CA ILE A 167 14.05 -4.37 6.84
C ILE A 167 15.38 -4.92 7.34
N GLY A 168 16.47 -4.75 6.59
CA GLY A 168 17.79 -5.19 7.03
C GLY A 168 18.20 -4.59 8.37
N THR A 169 17.96 -3.28 8.56
CA THR A 169 18.25 -2.61 9.84
C THR A 169 17.34 -3.09 10.98
N LEU A 170 16.09 -3.47 10.69
CA LEU A 170 15.17 -4.02 11.68
C LEU A 170 15.59 -5.44 12.11
N ILE A 171 16.04 -6.28 11.16
CA ILE A 171 16.53 -7.62 11.47
C ILE A 171 17.80 -7.51 12.33
N SER A 172 18.75 -6.65 11.97
CA SER A 172 20.00 -6.49 12.72
C SER A 172 19.79 -6.04 14.18
N SER A 173 18.73 -5.28 14.45
CA SER A 173 18.39 -4.80 15.81
C SER A 173 17.39 -5.69 16.54
N SER A 174 17.00 -6.83 15.97
CA SER A 174 16.05 -7.76 16.59
C SER A 174 16.74 -8.65 17.62
N SER A 175 16.12 -8.81 18.79
CA SER A 175 16.61 -9.68 19.87
C SER A 175 16.66 -11.15 19.48
N ILE A 176 15.77 -11.58 18.56
CA ILE A 176 15.72 -12.97 18.06
C ILE A 176 17.03 -13.33 17.37
N PHE A 177 17.60 -12.40 16.59
CA PHE A 177 18.82 -12.61 15.81
C PHE A 177 20.09 -12.08 16.50
N LEU A 178 20.00 -11.68 17.78
CA LEU A 178 21.15 -11.29 18.59
C LEU A 178 21.70 -12.47 19.38
N ASN A 179 20.83 -13.34 19.89
CA ASN A 179 21.23 -14.43 20.80
C ASN A 179 21.83 -15.66 20.09
N GLU A 180 21.63 -15.79 18.78
CA GLU A 180 22.07 -16.98 18.03
C GLU A 180 23.57 -16.95 17.66
N ASN A 181 24.20 -15.77 17.69
CA ASN A 181 25.54 -15.55 17.14
C ASN A 181 26.60 -15.07 18.17
N GLU A 182 26.38 -15.18 19.48
CA GLU A 182 27.41 -14.80 20.47
C GLU A 182 28.69 -15.66 20.39
N ASN A 183 28.65 -16.81 19.70
CA ASN A 183 29.77 -17.75 19.61
C ASN A 183 30.45 -17.83 18.22
N GLU A 184 29.96 -17.14 17.18
CA GLU A 184 30.58 -17.13 15.85
C GLU A 184 31.03 -15.71 15.49
N ASN A 185 32.28 -15.59 15.03
CA ASN A 185 32.97 -14.34 14.67
C ASN A 185 32.01 -13.23 14.20
N GLU A 186 32.07 -12.07 14.87
CA GLU A 186 31.18 -10.91 14.76
C GLU A 186 30.94 -10.31 13.35
N ASN A 187 31.57 -10.84 12.30
CA ASN A 187 31.73 -10.15 11.02
C ASN A 187 30.69 -10.45 9.94
N GLU A 188 29.89 -11.53 10.01
CA GLU A 188 28.87 -11.80 8.97
C GLU A 188 27.56 -12.29 9.59
N LYS A 189 26.65 -11.36 9.92
CA LYS A 189 25.23 -11.72 10.12
C LYS A 189 24.60 -11.97 8.75
N ASP A 190 24.64 -13.21 8.30
CA ASP A 190 24.00 -13.62 7.06
C ASP A 190 22.48 -13.49 7.16
N LEU A 191 21.91 -12.65 6.30
CA LEU A 191 20.46 -12.52 6.19
C LEU A 191 19.91 -13.67 5.35
N ASN A 192 19.16 -14.58 5.98
CA ASN A 192 18.44 -15.62 5.26
C ASN A 192 17.51 -14.97 4.20
N LEU A 193 17.78 -15.32 2.93
CA LEU A 193 17.07 -14.83 1.75
C LEU A 193 15.55 -14.91 1.91
N TRP A 194 15.06 -16.07 2.34
CA TRP A 194 13.62 -16.34 2.43
C TRP A 194 12.98 -15.48 3.50
N THR A 195 13.66 -15.30 4.63
CA THR A 195 13.23 -14.41 5.70
C THR A 195 13.07 -12.99 5.20
N TYR A 196 14.08 -12.44 4.49
CA TYR A 196 14.00 -11.07 3.97
C TYR A 196 12.87 -10.91 2.94
N CYS A 197 12.74 -11.86 2.01
CA CYS A 197 11.67 -11.85 1.00
C CYS A 197 10.27 -11.92 1.63
N LEU A 198 10.09 -12.80 2.62
CA LEU A 198 8.81 -12.97 3.32
C LEU A 198 8.47 -11.74 4.16
N LEU A 199 9.44 -11.20 4.91
CA LEU A 199 9.26 -9.96 5.67
C LEU A 199 8.97 -8.78 4.75
N SER A 200 9.59 -8.70 3.57
CA SER A 200 9.27 -7.69 2.55
C SER A 200 7.83 -7.83 2.04
N GLY A 201 7.37 -9.06 1.82
CA GLY A 201 5.99 -9.41 1.48
C GLY A 201 4.99 -8.91 2.54
N LEU A 202 5.24 -9.28 3.79
CA LEU A 202 4.39 -8.96 4.92
C LEU A 202 4.40 -7.46 5.24
N ALA A 203 5.56 -6.80 5.22
CA ALA A 203 5.70 -5.38 5.51
C ALA A 203 4.77 -4.52 4.64
N ILE A 204 4.58 -4.91 3.37
CA ILE A 204 3.80 -4.14 2.40
C ILE A 204 2.33 -4.54 2.38
N SER A 205 2.02 -5.83 2.58
CA SER A 205 0.65 -6.35 2.38
C SER A 205 -0.18 -6.46 3.66
N SER A 206 0.44 -6.54 4.84
CA SER A 206 -0.27 -6.91 6.09
C SER A 206 -1.39 -5.96 6.47
N GLY A 207 -1.23 -4.65 6.28
CA GLY A 207 -2.32 -3.69 6.54
C GLY A 207 -3.56 -4.01 5.71
N GLY A 208 -3.39 -4.18 4.39
CA GLY A 208 -4.49 -4.56 3.50
C GLY A 208 -5.08 -5.94 3.82
N LEU A 209 -4.24 -6.91 4.20
CA LEU A 209 -4.68 -8.22 4.66
C LEU A 209 -5.61 -8.09 5.86
N ILE A 210 -5.19 -7.40 6.93
CA ILE A 210 -5.98 -7.24 8.15
C ILE A 210 -7.31 -6.53 7.86
N ILE A 211 -7.29 -5.43 7.08
CA ILE A 211 -8.52 -4.73 6.68
C ILE A 211 -9.48 -5.67 5.94
N SER A 212 -8.97 -6.38 4.95
CA SER A 212 -9.80 -7.27 4.12
C SER A 212 -10.29 -8.50 4.88
N THR A 213 -9.49 -9.04 5.80
CA THR A 213 -9.86 -10.20 6.63
C THR A 213 -10.91 -9.85 7.65
N LEU A 214 -10.81 -8.70 8.32
CA LEU A 214 -11.76 -8.29 9.38
C LEU A 214 -12.95 -7.48 8.84
N GLY A 215 -12.96 -7.15 7.54
CA GLY A 215 -14.00 -6.33 6.93
C GLY A 215 -14.07 -4.91 7.50
N LEU A 216 -12.94 -4.33 7.92
CA LEU A 216 -12.92 -3.03 8.61
C LEU A 216 -13.42 -1.88 7.72
N ASN A 217 -13.31 -2.05 6.40
CA ASN A 217 -13.83 -1.09 5.41
C ASN A 217 -15.34 -1.23 5.15
N GLU A 218 -16.00 -2.27 5.67
CA GLU A 218 -17.45 -2.50 5.52
C GLU A 218 -18.25 -1.85 6.68
N ASN A 219 -19.58 -1.74 6.52
CA ASN A 219 -20.47 -1.22 7.59
C ASN A 219 -20.46 -2.12 8.82
N GLU A 220 -20.43 -3.44 8.59
CA GLU A 220 -20.39 -4.47 9.62
C GLU A 220 -19.06 -5.22 9.51
N TRP A 221 -18.37 -5.36 10.64
CA TRP A 221 -17.13 -6.14 10.68
C TRP A 221 -17.47 -7.62 10.58
N LYS A 222 -16.92 -8.27 9.57
CA LYS A 222 -17.12 -9.69 9.33
C LYS A 222 -15.84 -10.32 8.83
N LEU A 223 -15.63 -11.57 9.20
CA LEU A 223 -14.50 -12.33 8.70
C LEU A 223 -14.71 -12.64 7.22
N ASN A 224 -13.74 -12.23 6.43
CA ASN A 224 -13.74 -12.30 4.98
C ASN A 224 -12.44 -12.96 4.50
N THR A 225 -12.45 -13.55 3.31
CA THR A 225 -11.22 -14.02 2.68
C THR A 225 -10.42 -12.82 2.15
N PRO A 226 -9.17 -12.61 2.59
CA PRO A 226 -8.36 -11.50 2.09
C PRO A 226 -8.03 -11.66 0.60
N ASN A 227 -7.81 -10.54 -0.09
CA ASN A 227 -7.58 -10.53 -1.53
C ASN A 227 -6.36 -11.33 -1.97
N LEU A 228 -5.35 -11.47 -1.11
CA LEU A 228 -4.18 -12.32 -1.36
C LEU A 228 -4.57 -13.79 -1.52
N LEU A 229 -5.49 -14.28 -0.69
CA LEU A 229 -5.95 -15.68 -0.70
C LEU A 229 -7.01 -15.96 -1.77
N LYS A 230 -7.68 -14.91 -2.29
CA LYS A 230 -8.57 -15.03 -3.46
C LYS A 230 -7.79 -15.33 -4.76
N GLY A 231 -6.47 -15.20 -4.73
CA GLY A 231 -5.60 -15.47 -5.87
C GLY A 231 -5.66 -14.41 -6.98
N GLY A 232 -5.02 -14.73 -8.10
CA GLY A 232 -4.86 -13.86 -9.25
C GLY A 232 -3.56 -13.04 -9.19
N PHE A 233 -2.76 -13.14 -10.26
CA PHE A 233 -1.41 -12.57 -10.34
C PHE A 233 -1.33 -11.07 -9.97
N LEU A 234 -2.32 -10.27 -10.40
CA LEU A 234 -2.36 -8.83 -10.10
C LEU A 234 -2.83 -8.49 -8.68
N ASN A 235 -3.67 -9.36 -8.10
CA ASN A 235 -4.19 -9.16 -6.74
C ASN A 235 -3.10 -9.49 -5.70
N THR A 236 -2.25 -10.46 -6.01
CA THR A 236 -1.12 -10.88 -5.16
C THR A 236 0.16 -10.07 -5.41
N LEU A 237 0.16 -9.15 -6.40
CA LEU A 237 1.31 -8.34 -6.79
C LEU A 237 1.92 -7.53 -5.64
N ASP A 238 1.10 -7.04 -4.71
CA ASP A 238 1.64 -6.27 -3.58
C ASP A 238 2.54 -7.13 -2.68
N PHE A 239 2.28 -8.44 -2.57
CA PHE A 239 3.08 -9.36 -1.77
C PHE A 239 4.28 -9.89 -2.55
N TRP A 240 4.05 -10.54 -3.71
CA TRP A 240 5.18 -11.13 -4.45
C TRP A 240 6.09 -10.05 -5.05
N GLY A 241 5.53 -8.90 -5.43
CA GLY A 241 6.29 -7.77 -5.95
C GLY A 241 7.23 -7.20 -4.89
N SER A 242 6.78 -7.03 -3.64
CA SER A 242 7.66 -6.57 -2.57
C SER A 242 8.69 -7.63 -2.17
N SER A 243 8.34 -8.91 -2.16
CA SER A 243 9.31 -10.00 -1.98
C SER A 243 10.41 -9.99 -3.05
N LEU A 244 10.05 -9.81 -4.32
CA LEU A 244 11.01 -9.70 -5.43
C LEU A 244 11.93 -8.48 -5.27
N ILE A 245 11.39 -7.35 -4.80
CA ILE A 245 12.20 -6.14 -4.55
C ILE A 245 13.12 -6.32 -3.34
N GLY A 246 12.69 -7.07 -2.32
CA GLY A 246 13.56 -7.46 -1.21
C GLY A 246 14.72 -8.35 -1.67
N LEU A 247 14.45 -9.31 -2.56
CA LEU A 247 15.48 -10.10 -3.21
C LEU A 247 16.47 -9.23 -4.01
N LEU A 248 15.94 -8.32 -4.84
CA LEU A 248 16.74 -7.39 -5.62
C LEU A 248 17.63 -6.52 -4.73
N TRP A 249 17.09 -6.03 -3.61
CA TRP A 249 17.87 -5.29 -2.62
C TRP A 249 19.06 -6.09 -2.11
N LEU A 250 18.83 -7.34 -1.67
CA LEU A 250 19.91 -8.20 -1.17
C LEU A 250 21.00 -8.45 -2.21
N ILE A 251 20.62 -8.64 -3.49
CA ILE A 251 21.54 -8.81 -4.61
C ILE A 251 22.37 -7.53 -4.82
N LEU A 252 21.73 -6.37 -4.84
CA LEU A 252 22.39 -5.07 -5.08
C LEU A 252 23.36 -4.68 -3.95
N THR A 253 22.98 -4.95 -2.70
CA THR A 253 23.80 -4.58 -1.54
C THR A 253 24.77 -5.66 -1.09
N ASN A 254 24.79 -6.81 -1.78
CA ASN A 254 25.59 -7.99 -1.45
C ASN A 254 25.46 -8.42 0.03
N GLN A 255 24.29 -8.25 0.63
CA GLN A 255 24.05 -8.52 2.08
C GLN A 255 23.88 -10.02 2.39
N ASN A 256 24.04 -10.89 1.41
CA ASN A 256 23.90 -12.34 1.53
C ASN A 256 25.19 -13.02 1.07
N GLN A 257 26.30 -12.62 1.70
CA GLN A 257 27.65 -12.93 1.24
C GLN A 257 28.08 -14.37 1.52
N ASN A 258 27.25 -15.14 2.23
CA ASN A 258 27.47 -16.57 2.41
C ASN A 258 27.86 -17.26 1.08
N GLN A 259 29.08 -17.80 1.03
CA GLN A 259 29.85 -18.10 -0.19
C GLN A 259 29.18 -19.10 -1.14
N ASN A 260 28.19 -19.87 -0.68
CA ASN A 260 27.56 -20.96 -1.43
C ASN A 260 26.21 -20.62 -2.07
N SER A 261 25.76 -19.35 -2.02
CA SER A 261 24.45 -19.00 -2.59
C SER A 261 24.53 -18.73 -4.10
N ASN A 262 23.64 -19.34 -4.88
CA ASN A 262 23.45 -19.08 -6.32
C ASN A 262 23.26 -17.59 -6.66
N LEU A 263 22.93 -16.74 -5.68
CA LEU A 263 22.77 -15.30 -5.83
C LEU A 263 24.08 -14.58 -6.08
N ASN A 264 25.22 -15.14 -5.67
CA ASN A 264 26.52 -14.57 -5.99
C ASN A 264 26.74 -14.47 -7.50
N HIS A 265 26.24 -15.42 -8.28
CA HIS A 265 26.26 -15.34 -9.74
C HIS A 265 25.40 -14.21 -10.27
N PHE A 266 24.20 -14.02 -9.71
CA PHE A 266 23.31 -12.91 -10.09
C PHE A 266 23.87 -11.55 -9.70
N SER A 267 24.47 -11.43 -8.50
CA SER A 267 25.16 -10.22 -8.06
C SER A 267 26.32 -9.91 -9.00
N LYS A 268 27.21 -10.88 -9.28
CA LYS A 268 28.31 -10.71 -10.25
C LYS A 268 27.82 -10.32 -11.64
N PHE A 269 26.78 -10.98 -12.15
CA PHE A 269 26.15 -10.66 -13.42
C PHE A 269 25.63 -9.23 -13.42
N LEU A 270 24.85 -8.85 -12.41
CA LEU A 270 24.24 -7.52 -12.33
C LEU A 270 25.29 -6.42 -12.18
N ASN A 271 26.35 -6.68 -11.43
CA ASN A 271 27.51 -5.78 -11.29
C ASN A 271 28.31 -5.64 -12.59
N TYR A 272 28.34 -6.68 -13.44
CA TYR A 272 28.97 -6.60 -14.75
C TYR A 272 28.20 -5.66 -15.69
N TYR A 273 26.87 -5.70 -15.66
CA TYR A 273 26.03 -4.83 -16.50
C TYR A 273 25.78 -3.43 -15.91
N LEU A 274 26.12 -3.20 -14.65
CA LEU A 274 25.93 -1.90 -14.02
C LEU A 274 26.98 -0.89 -14.52
N PRO A 275 26.56 0.31 -14.96
CA PRO A 275 27.47 1.40 -15.30
C PRO A 275 28.41 1.74 -14.14
N ASP A 276 29.66 2.10 -14.46
CA ASP A 276 30.71 2.33 -13.46
C ASP A 276 30.41 3.51 -12.53
N GLU A 277 29.58 4.46 -12.96
CA GLU A 277 29.06 5.57 -12.14
C GLU A 277 28.25 5.13 -10.91
N PHE A 278 27.71 3.91 -10.91
CA PHE A 278 27.02 3.33 -9.75
C PHE A 278 27.94 2.56 -8.82
N LYS A 279 29.13 2.20 -9.30
CA LYS A 279 30.14 1.49 -8.53
C LYS A 279 30.84 2.53 -7.66
N ILE A 280 30.81 2.33 -6.35
CA ILE A 280 31.63 3.17 -5.46
C ILE A 280 33.08 2.94 -5.88
N SER A 281 33.79 4.00 -6.26
CA SER A 281 35.23 3.93 -6.52
C SER A 281 35.89 3.35 -5.27
N ILE A 282 36.38 2.12 -5.37
CA ILE A 282 37.05 1.39 -4.31
C ILE A 282 38.40 2.09 -4.07
N SER A 283 38.39 3.24 -3.41
CA SER A 283 39.61 3.86 -2.90
C SER A 283 39.94 3.18 -1.57
N GLU A 284 40.84 2.20 -1.63
CA GLU A 284 41.79 1.79 -0.58
C GLU A 284 41.32 1.77 0.89
N PHE A 285 40.08 1.36 1.19
CA PHE A 285 39.74 1.00 2.56
C PHE A 285 40.20 -0.43 2.85
N GLU A 286 41.34 -0.51 3.52
CA GLU A 286 42.00 -1.71 4.03
C GLU A 286 41.00 -2.72 4.63
N GLY A 287 40.83 -3.86 3.97
CA GLY A 287 40.37 -5.11 4.58
C GLY A 287 38.90 -5.25 4.94
N LYS A 288 38.01 -4.26 4.70
CA LYS A 288 36.57 -4.40 4.94
C LYS A 288 35.77 -4.51 3.64
N GLU A 289 34.78 -5.40 3.66
CA GLU A 289 34.00 -5.90 2.53
C GLU A 289 33.63 -4.85 1.46
N LYS A 290 33.82 -5.23 0.19
CA LYS A 290 33.47 -4.41 -0.97
C LYS A 290 31.95 -4.28 -1.10
N LYS A 291 31.38 -3.21 -0.54
CA LYS A 291 30.06 -2.72 -0.99
C LYS A 291 30.18 -2.25 -2.44
N ILE A 292 29.48 -2.95 -3.33
CA ILE A 292 29.66 -2.78 -4.78
C ILE A 292 28.87 -1.56 -5.29
N ILE A 293 27.71 -1.28 -4.66
CA ILE A 293 26.81 -0.18 -5.04
C ILE A 293 26.48 0.64 -3.79
N ASP A 294 26.41 1.96 -3.94
CA ASP A 294 25.94 2.83 -2.87
C ASP A 294 24.47 2.53 -2.49
N ILE A 295 24.21 2.48 -1.18
CA ILE A 295 22.93 2.14 -0.58
C ILE A 295 21.81 3.03 -1.11
N SER A 296 22.11 4.31 -1.33
CA SER A 296 21.14 5.28 -1.86
C SER A 296 20.77 4.99 -3.32
N HIS A 297 21.71 4.50 -4.12
CA HIS A 297 21.50 4.13 -5.51
C HIS A 297 20.76 2.79 -5.63
N ALA A 298 21.17 1.79 -4.84
CA ALA A 298 20.46 0.51 -4.76
C ALA A 298 18.98 0.73 -4.38
N ARG A 299 18.71 1.63 -3.44
CA ARG A 299 17.34 1.97 -3.02
C ARG A 299 16.56 2.62 -4.17
N ALA A 300 17.17 3.54 -4.91
CA ALA A 300 16.54 4.18 -6.06
C ALA A 300 16.17 3.17 -7.15
N ILE A 301 17.05 2.21 -7.44
CA ILE A 301 16.78 1.12 -8.38
C ILE A 301 15.59 0.28 -7.91
N CYS A 302 15.56 -0.13 -6.64
CA CYS A 302 14.43 -0.87 -6.07
C CYS A 302 13.10 -0.10 -6.16
N VAL A 303 13.11 1.20 -5.85
CA VAL A 303 11.92 2.07 -5.94
C VAL A 303 11.44 2.21 -7.40
N LEU A 304 12.35 2.29 -8.36
CA LEU A 304 12.03 2.35 -9.79
C LEU A 304 11.36 1.07 -10.28
N VAL A 305 11.95 -0.09 -9.99
CA VAL A 305 11.40 -1.39 -10.41
C VAL A 305 10.03 -1.61 -9.76
N LEU A 306 9.89 -1.30 -8.47
CA LEU A 306 8.60 -1.38 -7.77
C LEU A 306 7.57 -0.40 -8.37
N GLY A 307 8.01 0.82 -8.69
CA GLY A 307 7.18 1.85 -9.32
C GLY A 307 6.63 1.40 -10.66
N PHE A 308 7.48 0.78 -11.49
CA PHE A 308 7.06 0.22 -12.77
C PHE A 308 6.02 -0.90 -12.60
N LEU A 309 6.21 -1.81 -11.64
CA LEU A 309 5.25 -2.88 -11.33
C LEU A 309 3.89 -2.31 -10.87
N LEU A 310 3.91 -1.35 -9.95
CA LEU A 310 2.68 -0.74 -9.42
C LEU A 310 1.97 0.14 -10.46
N ALA A 311 2.70 0.89 -11.28
CA ALA A 311 2.15 1.68 -12.37
C ALA A 311 1.50 0.77 -13.42
N THR A 312 2.17 -0.33 -13.80
CA THR A 312 1.61 -1.32 -14.74
C THR A 312 0.33 -1.93 -14.19
N LYS A 313 0.30 -2.31 -12.90
CA LYS A 313 -0.92 -2.78 -12.22
C LYS A 313 -2.04 -1.73 -12.26
N ALA A 314 -1.73 -0.47 -11.97
CA ALA A 314 -2.69 0.62 -11.99
C ALA A 314 -3.30 0.83 -13.39
N ILE A 315 -2.47 0.78 -14.43
CA ILE A 315 -2.90 0.89 -15.83
C ILE A 315 -3.85 -0.27 -16.19
N ILE A 316 -3.42 -1.52 -15.95
CA ILE A 316 -4.22 -2.71 -16.27
C ILE A 316 -5.56 -2.70 -15.53
N MET A 317 -5.56 -2.38 -14.23
CA MET A 317 -6.78 -2.33 -13.43
C MET A 317 -7.75 -1.24 -13.90
N THR A 318 -7.22 -0.08 -14.33
CA THR A 318 -8.05 1.01 -14.85
C THR A 318 -8.77 0.57 -16.13
N PHE A 319 -8.04 -0.03 -17.09
CA PHE A 319 -8.64 -0.53 -18.33
C PHE A 319 -9.63 -1.67 -18.11
N LYS A 320 -9.32 -2.60 -17.19
CA LYS A 320 -10.22 -3.72 -16.87
C LYS A 320 -11.55 -3.25 -16.29
N ASN A 321 -11.52 -2.27 -15.39
CA ASN A 321 -12.71 -1.73 -14.74
C ASN A 321 -13.61 -0.98 -15.73
N ASP A 322 -13.03 -0.20 -16.64
CA ASP A 322 -13.80 0.51 -17.68
C ASP A 322 -14.50 -0.48 -18.63
N GLY A 323 -13.86 -1.62 -18.94
CA GLY A 323 -14.48 -2.71 -19.69
C GLY A 323 -15.68 -3.32 -18.97
N LEU A 324 -15.58 -3.56 -17.66
CA LEU A 324 -16.66 -4.12 -16.84
C LEU A 324 -17.83 -3.14 -16.68
N GLU A 325 -17.57 -1.86 -16.45
CA GLU A 325 -18.62 -0.83 -16.37
C GLU A 325 -19.39 -0.72 -17.70
N LYS A 326 -18.69 -0.75 -18.84
CA LYS A 326 -19.33 -0.77 -20.18
C LYS A 326 -20.19 -2.01 -20.39
N LYS A 327 -19.73 -3.20 -19.96
CA LYS A 327 -20.51 -4.44 -20.04
C LYS A 327 -21.78 -4.36 -19.19
N LYS A 328 -21.70 -3.91 -17.94
CA LYS A 328 -22.88 -3.73 -17.06
C LYS A 328 -23.91 -2.76 -17.67
N LYS A 329 -23.45 -1.65 -18.24
CA LYS A 329 -24.35 -0.69 -18.95
C LYS A 329 -25.02 -1.30 -20.18
N ARG A 330 -24.35 -2.20 -20.90
CA ARG A 330 -24.94 -2.90 -22.07
C ARG A 330 -26.00 -3.93 -21.66
N VAL A 331 -25.73 -4.73 -20.63
CA VAL A 331 -26.70 -5.73 -20.10
C VAL A 331 -27.97 -5.02 -19.64
N ASN A 332 -27.85 -3.99 -18.80
CA ASN A 332 -29.01 -3.22 -18.34
C ASN A 332 -29.78 -2.52 -19.48
N LYS A 333 -29.14 -2.24 -20.63
CA LYS A 333 -29.81 -1.65 -21.80
C LYS A 333 -30.54 -2.69 -22.65
N LEU A 334 -30.10 -3.94 -22.66
CA LEU A 334 -30.79 -5.04 -23.32
C LEU A 334 -32.03 -5.45 -22.52
N ASP A 335 -31.90 -5.61 -21.20
CA ASP A 335 -33.04 -5.96 -20.32
C ASP A 335 -34.14 -4.89 -20.33
N LYS A 336 -33.77 -3.61 -20.49
CA LYS A 336 -34.74 -2.51 -20.61
C LYS A 336 -35.41 -2.40 -21.98
N LYS A 337 -34.85 -3.05 -23.01
CA LYS A 337 -35.50 -3.15 -24.32
C LYS A 337 -36.41 -4.37 -24.40
N GLU A 338 -36.03 -5.51 -23.82
CA GLU A 338 -36.88 -6.71 -23.79
C GLU A 338 -38.13 -6.53 -22.92
N THR A 339 -38.07 -5.74 -21.84
CA THR A 339 -39.26 -5.40 -21.05
C THR A 339 -40.21 -4.41 -21.73
N LEU A 340 -39.79 -3.77 -22.83
CA LEU A 340 -40.61 -2.80 -23.58
C LEU A 340 -41.39 -3.44 -24.75
N PHE A 341 -41.21 -4.73 -25.02
CA PHE A 341 -41.91 -5.48 -26.07
C PHE A 341 -42.85 -6.59 -25.55
N LEU A 342 -43.09 -6.66 -24.24
CA LEU A 342 -43.98 -7.65 -23.63
C LEU A 342 -45.31 -7.07 -23.09
N ASP A 343 -45.61 -5.80 -23.39
CA ASP A 343 -46.85 -5.14 -22.93
C ASP A 343 -47.91 -4.92 -24.04
N GLU A 344 -47.83 -5.68 -25.15
CA GLU A 344 -48.95 -5.80 -26.07
C GLU A 344 -49.59 -7.20 -26.03
N LYS A 345 -50.72 -7.25 -25.31
CA LYS A 345 -51.89 -8.10 -25.53
C LYS A 345 -51.70 -9.62 -25.41
N LYS A 346 -52.07 -10.11 -24.23
CA LYS A 346 -53.11 -11.16 -24.12
C LYS A 346 -53.73 -11.11 -22.73
N GLU A 347 -54.91 -10.49 -22.63
CA GLU A 347 -55.85 -10.73 -21.55
C GLU A 347 -56.18 -12.23 -21.54
N ILE A 348 -55.63 -12.96 -20.59
CA ILE A 348 -56.04 -14.32 -20.27
C ILE A 348 -57.02 -14.19 -19.10
N PRO A 349 -58.28 -14.65 -19.23
CA PRO A 349 -59.25 -14.57 -18.15
C PRO A 349 -58.77 -15.35 -16.92
N SER A 350 -58.80 -14.68 -15.78
CA SER A 350 -58.42 -15.20 -14.47
C SER A 350 -59.30 -16.39 -14.07
N LYS A 351 -58.77 -17.61 -14.21
CA LYS A 351 -59.35 -18.79 -13.58
C LYS A 351 -58.83 -18.85 -12.15
N VAL A 352 -59.70 -18.45 -11.21
CA VAL A 352 -59.51 -18.55 -9.77
C VAL A 352 -59.28 -20.02 -9.39
N VAL A 353 -58.01 -20.39 -9.15
CA VAL A 353 -57.66 -21.64 -8.48
C VAL A 353 -57.39 -21.30 -7.01
N LYS A 354 -58.39 -21.53 -6.18
CA LYS A 354 -58.25 -21.59 -4.72
C LYS A 354 -57.28 -22.72 -4.40
N THR A 355 -56.09 -22.38 -3.91
CA THR A 355 -55.23 -23.36 -3.23
C THR A 355 -55.43 -23.26 -1.73
N PRO A 356 -55.46 -24.40 -1.02
CA PRO A 356 -55.89 -24.47 0.37
C PRO A 356 -54.82 -23.94 1.34
N VAL A 357 -55.33 -23.22 2.32
CA VAL A 357 -54.71 -22.83 3.57
C VAL A 357 -54.03 -24.03 4.23
N LYS A 358 -52.72 -23.95 4.45
CA LYS A 358 -52.03 -24.73 5.50
C LYS A 358 -51.76 -23.80 6.68
N ILE A 359 -52.66 -23.85 7.64
CA ILE A 359 -52.36 -23.53 9.04
C ILE A 359 -51.53 -24.69 9.57
N LYS A 360 -50.33 -24.41 10.09
CA LYS A 360 -49.75 -25.22 11.16
C LYS A 360 -49.27 -24.31 12.26
N GLU A 361 -49.83 -24.61 13.42
CA GLU A 361 -49.67 -24.02 14.73
C GLU A 361 -48.23 -24.15 15.25
N GLY A 362 -47.88 -23.24 16.16
CA GLY A 362 -46.85 -23.49 17.16
C GLY A 362 -45.53 -22.77 16.93
N ASN A 363 -45.44 -21.52 17.38
CA ASN A 363 -44.34 -21.15 18.26
C ASN A 363 -44.66 -19.88 19.06
N ASN A 364 -44.78 -20.11 20.37
CA ASN A 364 -45.03 -19.12 21.41
C ASN A 364 -43.99 -18.00 21.37
N LYS A 365 -44.44 -16.76 21.13
CA LYS A 365 -43.68 -15.57 21.52
C LYS A 365 -43.77 -15.42 23.04
N VAL A 366 -42.77 -15.95 23.74
CA VAL A 366 -42.48 -15.59 25.13
C VAL A 366 -41.77 -14.23 25.13
N THR A 367 -42.45 -13.19 25.59
CA THR A 367 -41.87 -11.88 25.87
C THR A 367 -40.85 -11.96 27.01
N PRO A 368 -39.67 -11.30 26.94
CA PRO A 368 -38.75 -11.26 28.06
C PRO A 368 -39.32 -10.43 29.22
N ARG A 369 -39.32 -11.07 30.40
CA ARG A 369 -39.71 -10.54 31.71
C ARG A 369 -38.77 -9.41 32.11
N LYS A 370 -39.30 -8.25 32.49
CA LYS A 370 -38.55 -7.15 33.13
C LYS A 370 -37.84 -7.68 34.38
N SER A 371 -36.53 -7.48 34.49
CA SER A 371 -35.77 -7.74 35.72
C SER A 371 -36.08 -6.68 36.80
N PRO A 372 -36.12 -7.05 38.08
CA PRO A 372 -36.36 -6.11 39.17
C PRO A 372 -35.10 -5.25 39.43
N ARG A 373 -35.32 -3.93 39.43
CA ARG A 373 -34.37 -2.90 39.84
C ARG A 373 -34.06 -3.07 41.34
N ALA A 374 -32.82 -3.41 41.67
CA ALA A 374 -32.34 -3.38 43.05
C ALA A 374 -32.41 -1.94 43.58
N LYS A 375 -33.13 -1.73 44.70
CA LYS A 375 -33.04 -0.52 45.52
C LYS A 375 -31.86 -0.71 46.46
N SER A 376 -30.80 0.09 46.30
CA SER A 376 -29.78 0.24 47.34
C SER A 376 -30.33 1.14 48.45
N LYS A 377 -30.04 0.74 49.70
CA LYS A 377 -30.15 1.58 50.89
C LYS A 377 -29.03 2.62 50.91
#